data_AF-A0A4P9WB82-F1
#
_entry.id   AF-A0A4P9WB82-F1
#
_cell.length_a   1.000
_cell.length_b   1.000
_cell.length_c   1.000
_cell.angle_alpha   90.00
_cell.angle_beta   90.00
_cell.angle_gamma   90.00
#
_symmetry.space_group_name_H-M   'P 1'
#
loop_
_entity.id
_entity.type
_entity.pdbx_description
1 polymer ?
#
loop_
_entity_poly.entity_id
_entity_poly.type
_entity_poly.pdbx_seq_one_letter_code
_entity_poly.pdbx_strand_id
1 'polypeptide(L)'
;MAPPPPFPYEVYQNIFAHLDATTPQRFTLVSRSFASVARDPHSRAGLFLRLYGRALALHHTFRSHRGALTPEVGRLMLRAGAGLPRFLVQLVDKEYHRSDRSRKAVPVALFAFFIRVGFEIYGADADFKEDVSTYSLTDVGRFERLLYGSTAASPTSLSSIETLLTKYRFVPVRGLGSPPDETVYLVSKLSMPLIRHLVANGLDLSTVNDQVMERVLWRADVSDASLQPYLDIGFSLTPSAMKKGLQMARPATLDALRRRVDAQALQRLAEETLHDMLGPSAGRGWNWVPESADYLMRTFSLGDDVAARALLTHPDAPLAPNGARVDFPATRCYMKANPCPVWRWVLKTYGASHPFAAACFDDALSRAAADRDLHALHDTFLDAGMRFAPRHVKILACRVLHRDMTANALHLMQVLRAQVAASDLADEERAEWVAALRDEVVDNEEWGNRMRTTQLEGGARG
;
A
#
# COMPACT_ATOMS: atom_id res chain seq x y z
N MET A 1 -2.96 -3.89 53.58
CA MET A 1 -1.93 -4.54 52.74
C MET A 1 -2.66 -5.30 51.64
N ALA A 2 -2.28 -5.14 50.38
CA ALA A 2 -2.77 -6.05 49.34
C ALA A 2 -2.24 -7.47 49.63
N PRO A 3 -3.04 -8.52 49.40
CA PRO A 3 -2.58 -9.89 49.59
C PRO A 3 -1.33 -10.16 48.74
N PRO A 4 -0.38 -10.98 49.23
CA PRO A 4 0.75 -11.40 48.42
C PRO A 4 0.23 -12.06 47.13
N PRO A 5 0.91 -11.86 45.99
CA PRO A 5 0.46 -12.43 44.75
C PRO A 5 0.48 -13.98 44.84
N PRO A 6 -0.50 -14.67 44.23
CA PRO A 6 -0.70 -16.12 44.40
C PRO A 6 0.43 -17.00 43.84
N PHE A 7 1.35 -16.44 43.05
CA PHE A 7 2.47 -17.18 42.45
C PHE A 7 3.83 -16.61 42.86
N PRO A 8 4.91 -17.40 42.79
CA PRO A 8 6.29 -16.92 42.97
C PRO A 8 6.65 -15.79 41.99
N TYR A 9 7.63 -14.97 42.37
CA TYR A 9 8.04 -13.79 41.59
C TYR A 9 8.52 -14.19 40.17
N GLU A 10 9.24 -15.29 40.07
CA GLU A 10 9.81 -15.86 38.86
C GLU A 10 8.74 -16.25 37.84
N VAL A 11 7.58 -16.72 38.32
CA VAL A 11 6.43 -17.03 37.47
C VAL A 11 5.91 -15.75 36.81
N TYR A 12 5.83 -14.64 37.54
CA TYR A 12 5.43 -13.36 36.97
C TYR A 12 6.47 -12.78 36.00
N GLN A 13 7.77 -12.95 36.27
CA GLN A 13 8.82 -12.57 35.32
C GLN A 13 8.65 -13.32 33.98
N ASN A 14 8.40 -14.63 34.05
CA ASN A 14 8.15 -15.46 32.87
C ASN A 14 6.86 -15.05 32.14
N ILE A 15 5.77 -14.80 32.85
CA ILE A 15 4.52 -14.29 32.26
C ILE A 15 4.77 -12.95 31.58
N PHE A 16 5.45 -12.02 32.26
CA PHE A 16 5.76 -10.70 31.72
C PHE A 16 6.58 -10.78 30.44
N ALA A 17 7.59 -11.66 30.41
CA ALA A 17 8.40 -11.88 29.22
C ALA A 17 7.59 -12.36 28.02
N HIS A 18 6.41 -12.98 28.22
CA HIS A 18 5.54 -13.50 27.16
C HIS A 18 4.44 -12.54 26.69
N LEU A 19 4.35 -11.35 27.26
CA LEU A 19 3.36 -10.36 26.84
C LEU A 19 3.59 -9.89 25.39
N ASP A 20 2.51 -9.47 24.74
CA ASP A 20 2.60 -8.79 23.44
C ASP A 20 3.15 -7.36 23.57
N ALA A 21 3.31 -6.64 22.46
CA ALA A 21 3.88 -5.30 22.49
C ALA A 21 3.01 -4.25 23.22
N THR A 22 1.71 -4.49 23.38
CA THR A 22 0.74 -3.52 23.92
C THR A 22 0.40 -3.72 25.39
N THR A 23 0.57 -4.94 25.89
CA THR A 23 0.16 -5.37 27.22
C THR A 23 1.11 -4.96 28.36
N PRO A 24 2.44 -4.80 28.20
CA PRO A 24 3.36 -4.44 29.27
C PRO A 24 2.99 -3.16 30.02
N GLN A 25 2.45 -2.16 29.32
CA GLN A 25 1.98 -0.92 29.95
C GLN A 25 0.80 -1.20 30.88
N ARG A 26 -0.20 -1.94 30.41
CA ARG A 26 -1.37 -2.33 31.22
C ARG A 26 -0.97 -3.19 32.41
N PHE A 27 -0.03 -4.11 32.23
CA PHE A 27 0.51 -4.96 33.28
C PHE A 27 1.06 -4.14 34.46
N THR A 28 1.80 -3.06 34.17
CA THR A 28 2.38 -2.18 35.22
C THR A 28 1.31 -1.47 36.06
N LEU A 29 0.11 -1.27 35.53
CA LEU A 29 -0.97 -0.52 36.21
C LEU A 29 -1.81 -1.39 37.14
N VAL A 30 -1.71 -2.72 37.07
CA VAL A 30 -2.55 -3.64 37.85
C VAL A 30 -2.17 -3.63 39.34
N SER A 31 -0.88 -3.67 39.66
CA SER A 31 -0.41 -3.71 41.05
C SER A 31 1.03 -3.23 41.18
N ARG A 32 1.44 -2.88 42.42
CA ARG A 32 2.84 -2.52 42.72
C ARG A 32 3.80 -3.68 42.44
N SER A 33 3.39 -4.93 42.70
CA SER A 33 4.19 -6.13 42.41
C SER A 33 4.42 -6.29 40.91
N PHE A 34 3.38 -6.08 40.09
CA PHE A 34 3.51 -6.15 38.63
C PHE A 34 4.36 -5.00 38.07
N ALA A 35 4.23 -3.80 38.64
CA ALA A 35 5.11 -2.69 38.33
C ALA A 35 6.58 -2.99 38.69
N SER A 36 6.84 -3.74 39.77
CA SER A 36 8.19 -4.20 40.13
C SER A 36 8.73 -5.20 39.09
N VAL A 37 7.96 -6.23 38.73
CA VAL A 37 8.34 -7.20 37.68
C VAL A 37 8.61 -6.49 36.35
N ALA A 38 7.78 -5.53 35.95
CA ALA A 38 7.98 -4.79 34.71
C ALA A 38 9.20 -3.84 34.74
N ARG A 39 9.75 -3.55 35.93
CA ARG A 39 10.99 -2.76 36.12
C ARG A 39 12.22 -3.64 36.24
N ASP A 40 12.06 -4.92 36.53
CA ASP A 40 13.15 -5.87 36.68
C ASP A 40 13.93 -6.05 35.36
N PRO A 41 15.28 -5.95 35.39
CA PRO A 41 16.10 -6.06 34.20
C PRO A 41 15.97 -7.39 33.45
N HIS A 42 15.84 -8.52 34.16
CA HIS A 42 15.70 -9.84 33.55
C HIS A 42 14.38 -9.97 32.77
N SER A 43 13.29 -9.52 33.39
CA SER A 43 11.95 -9.50 32.79
C SER A 43 11.92 -8.65 31.52
N ARG A 44 12.54 -7.46 31.55
CA ARG A 44 12.66 -6.58 30.37
C ARG A 44 13.52 -7.19 29.27
N ALA A 45 14.68 -7.75 29.62
CA ALA A 45 15.55 -8.40 28.65
C ALA A 45 14.83 -9.56 27.95
N GLY A 46 14.15 -10.42 28.72
CA GLY A 46 13.33 -11.52 28.19
C GLY A 46 12.21 -11.03 27.26
N LEU A 47 11.45 -10.01 27.70
CA LEU A 47 10.39 -9.40 26.89
C LEU A 47 10.93 -8.88 25.55
N PHE A 48 11.99 -8.06 25.56
CA PHE A 48 12.51 -7.44 24.33
C PHE A 48 13.11 -8.46 23.36
N LEU A 49 13.79 -9.49 23.88
CA LEU A 49 14.32 -10.58 23.06
C LEU A 49 13.21 -11.36 22.35
N ARG A 50 12.09 -11.62 23.04
CA ARG A 50 10.93 -12.28 22.43
C ARG A 50 10.24 -11.38 21.41
N LEU A 51 10.00 -10.11 21.75
CA LEU A 51 9.24 -9.19 20.88
C LEU A 51 9.97 -8.87 19.57
N TYR A 52 11.30 -8.75 19.60
CA TYR A 52 12.07 -8.22 18.48
C TYR A 52 13.07 -9.21 17.87
N GLY A 53 13.17 -10.41 18.46
CA GLY A 53 14.17 -11.39 18.06
C GLY A 53 15.60 -10.99 18.45
N ARG A 54 16.49 -11.98 18.57
CA ARG A 54 17.84 -11.77 19.11
C ARG A 54 18.68 -10.78 18.29
N ALA A 55 18.60 -10.85 16.97
CA ALA A 55 19.51 -10.09 16.11
C ALA A 55 19.31 -8.56 16.19
N LEU A 56 18.06 -8.09 16.31
CA LEU A 56 17.72 -6.67 16.32
C LEU A 56 17.04 -6.17 17.60
N ALA A 57 16.94 -6.99 18.65
CA ALA A 57 16.31 -6.57 19.90
C ALA A 57 16.94 -5.30 20.50
N LEU A 58 18.27 -5.19 20.54
CA LEU A 58 18.91 -3.97 21.06
C LEU A 58 18.56 -2.74 20.23
N HIS A 59 18.49 -2.86 18.90
CA HIS A 59 18.12 -1.77 18.00
C HIS A 59 16.67 -1.32 18.24
N HIS A 60 15.71 -2.25 18.20
CA HIS A 60 14.30 -1.92 18.37
C HIS A 60 14.00 -1.39 19.77
N THR A 61 14.61 -1.97 20.81
CA THR A 61 14.48 -1.45 22.17
C THR A 61 15.08 -0.05 22.32
N PHE A 62 16.24 0.23 21.71
CA PHE A 62 16.82 1.58 21.73
C PHE A 62 15.92 2.62 21.05
N ARG A 63 15.27 2.27 19.94
CA ARG A 63 14.39 3.16 19.17
C ARG A 63 13.03 3.37 19.82
N SER A 64 12.38 2.29 20.27
CA SER A 64 10.99 2.33 20.72
C SER A 64 10.86 2.43 22.24
N HIS A 65 11.84 1.90 22.99
CA HIS A 65 11.76 1.70 24.45
C HIS A 65 13.01 2.21 25.20
N ARG A 66 13.64 3.30 24.72
CA ARG A 66 14.88 3.86 25.28
C ARG A 66 14.89 4.00 26.80
N GLY A 67 13.79 4.47 27.40
CA GLY A 67 13.70 4.66 28.85
C GLY A 67 13.69 3.35 29.66
N ALA A 68 13.37 2.21 29.03
CA ALA A 68 13.40 0.89 29.65
C ALA A 68 14.75 0.17 29.44
N LEU A 69 15.57 0.63 28.48
CA LEU A 69 16.88 0.06 28.16
C LEU A 69 17.97 0.65 29.06
N THR A 70 18.21 0.01 30.19
CA THR A 70 19.35 0.33 31.04
C THR A 70 20.59 -0.44 30.57
N PRO A 71 21.82 -0.04 30.96
CA PRO A 71 23.02 -0.83 30.69
C PRO A 71 22.92 -2.27 31.18
N GLU A 72 22.23 -2.50 32.30
CA GLU A 72 22.04 -3.85 32.84
C GLU A 72 21.11 -4.70 31.97
N VAL A 73 19.98 -4.13 31.52
CA VAL A 73 19.12 -4.79 30.52
C VAL A 73 19.91 -5.10 29.26
N GLY A 74 20.71 -4.17 28.77
CA GLY A 74 21.57 -4.36 27.60
C GLY A 74 22.56 -5.51 27.77
N ARG A 75 23.26 -5.60 28.91
CA ARG A 75 24.17 -6.71 29.22
C ARG A 75 23.45 -8.05 29.30
N LEU A 76 22.28 -8.10 29.94
CA LEU A 76 21.49 -9.33 30.02
C LEU A 76 21.02 -9.78 28.64
N MET A 77 20.60 -8.85 27.78
CA MET A 77 20.25 -9.15 26.39
C MET A 77 21.45 -9.70 25.61
N LEU A 78 22.64 -9.08 25.72
CA LEU A 78 23.87 -9.57 25.07
C LEU A 78 24.26 -10.97 25.55
N ARG A 79 24.22 -11.22 26.86
CA ARG A 79 24.48 -12.55 27.45
C ARG A 79 23.50 -13.60 26.96
N ALA A 80 22.26 -13.22 26.71
CA ALA A 80 21.24 -14.07 26.12
C ALA A 80 21.32 -14.17 24.58
N GLY A 81 22.40 -13.63 23.97
CA GLY A 81 22.70 -13.75 22.55
C GLY A 81 22.10 -12.65 21.67
N ALA A 82 21.71 -11.49 22.22
CA ALA A 82 21.31 -10.36 21.40
C ALA A 82 22.47 -9.89 20.50
N GLY A 83 22.15 -9.54 19.26
CA GLY A 83 23.09 -8.91 18.34
C GLY A 83 23.29 -7.43 18.67
N LEU A 84 24.52 -6.95 18.51
CA LEU A 84 24.84 -5.52 18.48
C LEU A 84 25.43 -5.14 17.12
N PRO A 85 24.61 -4.88 16.08
CA PRO A 85 25.11 -4.42 14.79
C PRO A 85 25.92 -3.13 14.90
N ARG A 86 26.99 -2.99 14.12
CA ARG A 86 27.87 -1.81 14.21
C ARG A 86 27.13 -0.51 13.91
N PHE A 87 26.18 -0.52 12.98
CA PHE A 87 25.36 0.66 12.66
C PHE A 87 24.52 1.17 13.86
N LEU A 88 24.18 0.30 14.83
CA LEU A 88 23.48 0.75 16.05
C LEU A 88 24.43 1.57 16.94
N VAL A 89 25.70 1.18 17.04
CA VAL A 89 26.70 1.94 17.78
C VAL A 89 26.89 3.31 17.14
N GLN A 90 26.98 3.38 15.80
CA GLN A 90 27.01 4.65 15.03
C GLN A 90 25.80 5.52 15.29
N LEU A 91 24.61 4.90 15.31
CA LEU A 91 23.36 5.62 15.55
C LEU A 91 23.31 6.21 16.96
N VAL A 92 23.74 5.44 17.97
CA VAL A 92 23.80 5.88 19.37
C VAL A 92 24.76 7.05 19.52
N ASP A 93 25.95 6.95 18.94
CA ASP A 93 26.96 8.03 18.94
C ASP A 93 26.42 9.31 18.31
N LYS A 94 25.87 9.19 17.10
CA LYS A 94 25.25 10.31 16.37
C LYS A 94 24.09 10.95 17.14
N GLU A 95 23.22 10.15 17.76
CA GLU A 95 22.10 10.67 18.54
C GLU A 95 22.53 11.31 19.86
N TYR A 96 23.60 10.82 20.49
CA TYR A 96 24.17 11.43 21.71
C TYR A 96 24.78 12.80 21.44
N HIS A 97 25.49 12.96 20.31
CA HIS A 97 26.15 14.22 19.93
C HIS A 97 25.25 15.24 19.21
N ARG A 98 23.99 14.90 18.89
CA ARG A 98 23.04 15.85 18.31
C ARG A 98 22.61 16.89 19.35
N SER A 99 22.88 18.17 19.07
CA SER A 99 22.59 19.32 19.94
C SER A 99 21.10 19.61 20.20
N ASP A 100 20.19 18.87 19.56
CA ASP A 100 18.75 19.10 19.66
C ASP A 100 18.19 18.49 20.97
N ARG A 101 18.28 19.28 22.05
CA ARG A 101 17.83 18.92 23.41
C ARG A 101 16.33 18.67 23.54
N SER A 102 15.54 18.89 22.47
CA SER A 102 14.08 18.76 22.48
C SER A 102 13.58 17.31 22.41
N ARG A 103 14.41 16.36 21.96
CA ARG A 103 14.06 14.94 21.84
C ARG A 103 14.81 14.11 22.89
N LYS A 104 14.19 12.99 23.30
CA LYS A 104 14.67 11.98 24.28
C LYS A 104 16.20 11.75 24.20
N ALA A 105 17.00 12.56 24.88
CA ALA A 105 18.45 12.48 24.83
C ALA A 105 18.93 11.08 25.22
N VAL A 106 19.99 10.60 24.59
CA VAL A 106 20.59 9.31 24.97
C VAL A 106 21.24 9.48 26.34
N PRO A 107 20.83 8.71 27.37
CA PRO A 107 21.47 8.81 28.69
C PRO A 107 22.96 8.47 28.60
N VAL A 108 23.82 9.22 29.30
CA VAL A 108 25.29 9.04 29.30
C VAL A 108 25.69 7.59 29.60
N ALA A 109 25.05 6.96 30.59
CA ALA A 109 25.32 5.58 30.95
C ALA A 109 25.01 4.58 29.82
N LEU A 110 23.96 4.85 29.04
CA LEU A 110 23.57 4.01 27.91
C LEU A 110 24.50 4.24 26.71
N PHE A 111 24.88 5.49 26.45
CA PHE A 111 25.92 5.82 25.47
C PHE A 111 27.24 5.10 25.79
N ALA A 112 27.77 5.27 27.00
CA ALA A 112 29.00 4.63 27.44
C ALA A 112 28.94 3.09 27.33
N PHE A 113 27.78 2.49 27.63
CA PHE A 113 27.55 1.06 27.43
C PHE A 113 27.71 0.65 25.96
N PHE A 114 27.01 1.31 25.04
CA PHE A 114 27.05 0.95 23.62
C PHE A 114 28.43 1.18 23.00
N ILE A 115 29.10 2.29 23.33
CA ILE A 115 30.44 2.58 22.83
C ILE A 115 31.42 1.53 23.34
N ARG A 116 31.45 1.27 24.65
CA ARG A 116 32.35 0.28 25.24
C ARG A 116 32.17 -1.10 24.60
N VAL A 117 30.94 -1.61 24.55
CA VAL A 117 30.66 -2.93 23.96
C VAL A 117 30.95 -2.93 22.46
N GLY A 118 30.68 -1.82 21.77
CA GLY A 118 31.04 -1.65 20.35
C GLY A 118 32.54 -1.82 20.11
N PHE A 119 33.38 -1.16 20.91
CA PHE A 119 34.84 -1.32 20.86
C PHE A 119 35.30 -2.72 21.28
N GLU A 120 34.63 -3.36 22.25
CA GLU A 120 34.92 -4.76 22.62
C GLU A 120 34.66 -5.74 21.46
N ILE A 121 33.63 -5.50 20.64
CA ILE A 121 33.25 -6.39 19.53
C ILE A 121 34.04 -6.07 18.24
N TYR A 122 34.18 -4.78 17.91
CA TYR A 122 34.69 -4.33 16.61
C TYR A 122 36.09 -3.71 16.67
N GLY A 123 36.68 -3.56 17.86
CA GLY A 123 37.98 -2.91 18.03
C GLY A 123 37.98 -1.47 17.50
N ALA A 124 39.07 -1.07 16.85
CA ALA A 124 39.21 0.26 16.25
C ALA A 124 38.19 0.55 15.14
N ASP A 125 37.61 -0.49 14.52
CA ASP A 125 36.58 -0.33 13.49
C ASP A 125 35.25 0.22 14.05
N ALA A 126 35.12 0.31 15.38
CA ALA A 126 34.04 1.02 16.06
C ALA A 126 34.22 2.55 16.05
N ASP A 127 35.41 3.10 15.73
CA ASP A 127 35.70 4.54 15.89
C ASP A 127 35.19 5.41 14.74
N PHE A 128 34.62 4.84 13.66
CA PHE A 128 33.90 5.56 12.56
C PHE A 128 34.61 6.74 11.86
N LYS A 129 35.84 7.06 12.24
CA LYS A 129 36.70 8.09 11.65
C LYS A 129 37.42 7.52 10.43
N GLU A 130 36.66 7.11 9.41
CA GLU A 130 37.20 7.12 8.05
C GLU A 130 37.24 8.59 7.57
N ASP A 131 38.20 8.95 6.70
CA ASP A 131 38.60 10.34 6.40
C ASP A 131 37.46 11.37 6.20
N VAL A 132 37.72 12.56 6.74
CA VAL A 132 36.82 13.66 7.18
C VAL A 132 35.92 14.30 6.11
N SER A 133 35.86 13.81 4.88
CA SER A 133 35.02 14.44 3.84
C SER A 133 33.67 13.73 3.65
N THR A 134 32.61 14.39 4.14
CA THR A 134 31.27 14.46 3.52
C THR A 134 30.32 13.27 3.73
N TYR A 135 29.35 13.36 4.67
CA TYR A 135 28.08 12.59 4.76
C TYR A 135 28.11 11.03 4.61
N SER A 136 29.29 10.43 4.49
CA SER A 136 29.55 9.05 4.02
C SER A 136 29.88 8.06 5.16
N LEU A 137 29.96 8.55 6.39
CA LEU A 137 30.66 7.89 7.51
C LEU A 137 29.85 6.83 8.27
N THR A 138 28.66 6.47 7.82
CA THR A 138 27.86 5.41 8.48
C THR A 138 27.81 4.18 7.60
N ASP A 139 27.66 3.01 8.22
CA ASP A 139 27.47 1.74 7.52
C ASP A 139 26.26 1.83 6.58
N VAL A 140 25.20 2.53 7.00
CA VAL A 140 24.03 2.82 6.15
C VAL A 140 24.45 3.57 4.89
N GLY A 141 25.12 4.72 5.03
CA GLY A 141 25.53 5.54 3.88
C GLY A 141 26.61 4.87 3.01
N ARG A 142 27.49 4.06 3.60
CA ARG A 142 28.45 3.23 2.85
C ARG A 142 27.72 2.14 2.06
N PHE A 143 26.79 1.43 2.69
CA PHE A 143 26.00 0.38 2.05
C PHE A 143 25.18 0.95 0.89
N GLU A 144 24.50 2.08 1.08
CA GLU A 144 23.73 2.74 0.02
C GLU A 144 24.63 3.14 -1.16
N ARG A 145 25.78 3.79 -0.91
CA ARG A 145 26.69 4.14 -2.01
C ARG A 145 27.21 2.92 -2.76
N LEU A 146 27.47 1.82 -2.07
CA LEU A 146 27.89 0.57 -2.70
C LEU A 146 26.77 -0.07 -3.53
N LEU A 147 25.50 0.07 -3.12
CA LEU A 147 24.36 -0.48 -3.86
C LEU A 147 23.92 0.38 -5.04
N TYR A 148 23.91 1.70 -4.88
CA TYR A 148 23.40 2.64 -5.88
C TYR A 148 24.51 3.23 -6.77
N GLY A 149 25.77 3.01 -6.41
CA GLY A 149 26.92 3.50 -7.18
C GLY A 149 27.09 2.77 -8.52
N SER A 150 27.69 3.45 -9.49
CA SER A 150 27.99 2.87 -10.82
C SER A 150 28.91 1.65 -10.77
N THR A 151 29.65 1.46 -9.67
CA THR A 151 30.56 0.33 -9.44
C THR A 151 29.97 -0.76 -8.53
N ALA A 152 28.64 -0.81 -8.34
CA ALA A 152 27.99 -1.75 -7.42
C ALA A 152 28.35 -3.23 -7.69
N ALA A 153 28.46 -3.61 -8.98
CA ALA A 153 28.82 -4.96 -9.39
C ALA A 153 30.34 -5.23 -9.40
N SER A 154 31.18 -4.27 -9.00
CA SER A 154 32.63 -4.49 -8.97
C SER A 154 33.02 -5.46 -7.84
N PRO A 155 34.05 -6.31 -8.03
CA PRO A 155 34.49 -7.25 -6.99
C PRO A 155 34.83 -6.56 -5.65
N THR A 156 35.41 -5.37 -5.71
CA THR A 156 35.74 -4.55 -4.53
C THR A 156 34.48 -4.09 -3.79
N SER A 157 33.45 -3.66 -4.52
CA SER A 157 32.17 -3.26 -3.92
C SER A 157 31.46 -4.47 -3.30
N LEU A 158 31.45 -5.61 -3.98
CA LEU A 158 30.85 -6.85 -3.46
C LEU A 158 31.54 -7.33 -2.18
N SER A 159 32.88 -7.32 -2.14
CA SER A 159 33.66 -7.65 -0.94
C SER A 159 33.37 -6.68 0.22
N SER A 160 33.18 -5.38 -0.09
CA SER A 160 32.82 -4.37 0.91
C SER A 160 31.39 -4.57 1.45
N ILE A 161 30.43 -4.91 0.58
CA ILE A 161 29.06 -5.27 0.97
C ILE A 161 29.09 -6.53 1.84
N GLU A 162 29.79 -7.57 1.42
CA GLU A 162 29.94 -8.81 2.18
C GLU A 162 30.56 -8.55 3.56
N THR A 163 31.57 -7.69 3.66
CA THR A 163 32.15 -7.27 4.94
C THR A 163 31.12 -6.57 5.84
N LEU A 164 30.30 -5.66 5.28
CA LEU A 164 29.22 -5.01 6.04
C LEU A 164 28.21 -6.02 6.57
N LEU A 165 27.85 -7.02 5.77
CA LEU A 165 26.88 -8.04 6.16
C LEU A 165 27.45 -9.06 7.15
N THR A 166 28.65 -9.57 6.92
CA THR A 166 29.22 -10.68 7.70
C THR A 166 29.94 -10.20 8.96
N LYS A 167 30.85 -9.23 8.83
CA LYS A 167 31.66 -8.71 9.94
C LYS A 167 30.88 -7.71 10.78
N TYR A 168 30.21 -6.76 10.14
CA TYR A 168 29.53 -5.65 10.83
C TYR A 168 28.04 -5.88 11.10
N ARG A 169 27.52 -7.04 10.69
CA ARG A 169 26.14 -7.50 10.90
C ARG A 169 25.09 -6.49 10.43
N PHE A 170 25.37 -5.79 9.33
CA PHE A 170 24.47 -4.81 8.76
C PHE A 170 23.17 -5.47 8.27
N VAL A 171 22.05 -4.77 8.46
CA VAL A 171 20.72 -5.13 7.95
C VAL A 171 19.90 -3.86 7.74
N PRO A 172 19.17 -3.72 6.62
CA PRO A 172 18.33 -2.55 6.40
C PRO A 172 17.14 -2.56 7.35
N VAL A 173 16.87 -1.42 7.98
CA VAL A 173 15.75 -1.25 8.92
C VAL A 173 14.96 0.00 8.55
N ARG A 174 13.63 -0.06 8.71
CA ARG A 174 12.75 1.06 8.34
C ARG A 174 13.14 2.34 9.09
N GLY A 175 13.23 3.44 8.36
CA GLY A 175 13.58 4.76 8.89
C GLY A 175 15.09 5.00 9.03
N LEU A 176 15.95 4.06 8.61
CA LEU A 176 17.38 4.27 8.40
C LEU A 176 17.71 4.01 6.92
N GLY A 177 17.94 5.08 6.16
CA GLY A 177 18.23 4.99 4.73
C GLY A 177 17.00 4.62 3.90
N SER A 178 17.25 3.92 2.80
CA SER A 178 16.30 3.49 1.79
C SER A 178 15.33 2.42 2.33
N PRO A 179 14.13 2.26 1.72
CA PRO A 179 13.17 1.24 2.12
C PRO A 179 13.78 -0.17 2.11
N PRO A 180 13.58 -1.00 3.14
CA PRO A 180 14.21 -2.32 3.21
C PRO A 180 13.88 -3.24 2.02
N ASP A 181 12.67 -3.19 1.48
CA ASP A 181 12.27 -3.97 0.31
C ASP A 181 13.08 -3.58 -0.94
N GLU A 182 13.34 -2.29 -1.13
CA GLU A 182 14.17 -1.81 -2.23
C GLU A 182 15.62 -2.26 -2.06
N THR A 183 16.17 -2.09 -0.87
CA THR A 183 17.53 -2.52 -0.54
C THR A 183 17.71 -4.02 -0.78
N VAL A 184 16.78 -4.84 -0.29
CA VAL A 184 16.80 -6.30 -0.46
C VAL A 184 16.72 -6.69 -1.93
N TYR A 185 15.86 -6.03 -2.71
CA TYR A 185 15.76 -6.27 -4.16
C TYR A 185 17.03 -5.86 -4.93
N LEU A 186 17.74 -4.83 -4.49
CA LEU A 186 19.01 -4.45 -5.12
C LEU A 186 20.12 -5.43 -4.76
N VAL A 187 20.20 -5.86 -3.50
CA VAL A 187 21.16 -6.89 -3.07
C VAL A 187 20.92 -8.20 -3.83
N SER A 188 19.66 -8.58 -4.06
CA SER A 188 19.32 -9.81 -4.78
C SER A 188 19.73 -9.77 -6.27
N LYS A 189 19.85 -8.57 -6.86
CA LYS A 189 20.44 -8.40 -8.21
C LYS A 189 21.96 -8.56 -8.22
N LEU A 190 22.63 -8.24 -7.13
CA LEU A 190 24.07 -8.38 -7.02
C LEU A 190 24.46 -9.83 -6.75
N SER A 191 23.89 -10.43 -5.71
CA SER A 191 24.18 -11.81 -5.33
C SER A 191 23.16 -12.35 -4.33
N MET A 192 22.50 -13.44 -4.70
CA MET A 192 21.50 -14.11 -3.85
C MET A 192 22.04 -14.60 -2.50
N PRO A 193 23.25 -15.21 -2.41
CA PRO A 193 23.86 -15.56 -1.12
C PRO A 193 23.92 -14.42 -0.10
N LEU A 194 24.07 -13.15 -0.53
CA LEU A 194 24.12 -12.01 0.39
C LEU A 194 22.81 -11.81 1.18
N ILE A 195 21.67 -12.21 0.62
CA ILE A 195 20.38 -12.15 1.32
C ILE A 195 20.38 -13.09 2.53
N ARG A 196 21.07 -14.24 2.46
CA ARG A 196 21.18 -15.15 3.61
C ARG A 196 21.88 -14.50 4.79
N HIS A 197 22.86 -13.63 4.54
CA HIS A 197 23.50 -12.85 5.60
C HIS A 197 22.53 -11.81 6.19
N LEU A 198 21.70 -11.16 5.37
CA LEU A 198 20.66 -10.26 5.87
C LEU A 198 19.67 -10.97 6.79
N VAL A 199 19.22 -12.17 6.41
CA VAL A 199 18.33 -13.01 7.24
C VAL A 199 19.02 -13.41 8.53
N ALA A 200 20.29 -13.86 8.47
CA ALA A 200 21.08 -14.18 9.66
C ALA A 200 21.26 -12.97 10.60
N ASN A 201 21.28 -11.75 10.05
CA ASN A 201 21.35 -10.49 10.79
C ASN A 201 19.98 -9.99 11.26
N GLY A 202 18.89 -10.75 11.08
CA GLY A 202 17.57 -10.44 11.60
C GLY A 202 16.59 -9.81 10.61
N LEU A 203 16.88 -9.82 9.31
CA LEU A 203 15.90 -9.45 8.31
C LEU A 203 14.74 -10.44 8.32
N ASP A 204 13.54 -9.95 8.61
CA ASP A 204 12.31 -10.72 8.45
C ASP A 204 11.83 -10.62 6.99
N LEU A 205 12.06 -11.70 6.22
CA LEU A 205 11.65 -11.77 4.82
C LEU A 205 10.15 -11.54 4.64
N SER A 206 9.30 -11.92 5.60
CA SER A 206 7.86 -11.76 5.48
C SER A 206 7.45 -10.28 5.37
N THR A 207 8.22 -9.38 5.98
CA THR A 207 7.94 -7.93 5.99
C THR A 207 8.31 -7.21 4.69
N VAL A 208 9.07 -7.87 3.81
CA VAL A 208 9.53 -7.35 2.52
C VAL A 208 9.14 -8.26 1.35
N ASN A 209 8.55 -9.43 1.63
CA ASN A 209 8.32 -10.49 0.65
C ASN A 209 7.56 -9.99 -0.57
N ASP A 210 6.39 -9.39 -0.35
CA ASP A 210 5.50 -9.02 -1.44
C ASP A 210 6.12 -7.95 -2.32
N GLN A 211 6.77 -6.94 -1.74
CA GLN A 211 7.38 -5.85 -2.50
C GLN A 211 8.60 -6.30 -3.29
N VAL A 212 9.39 -7.24 -2.76
CA VAL A 212 10.53 -7.83 -3.49
C VAL A 212 10.00 -8.72 -4.61
N MET A 213 9.08 -9.63 -4.31
CA MET A 213 8.53 -10.58 -5.29
C MET A 213 7.72 -9.89 -6.39
N GLU A 214 7.00 -8.81 -6.08
CA GLU A 214 6.36 -7.92 -7.07
C GLU A 214 7.38 -7.44 -8.10
N ARG A 215 8.50 -6.83 -7.65
CA ARG A 215 9.55 -6.33 -8.54
C ARG A 215 10.25 -7.42 -9.34
N VAL A 216 10.35 -8.63 -8.79
CA VAL A 216 10.91 -9.79 -9.51
C VAL A 216 9.94 -10.25 -10.61
N LEU A 217 8.65 -10.38 -10.30
CA LEU A 217 7.61 -10.78 -11.26
C LEU A 217 7.37 -9.72 -12.34
N TRP A 218 7.71 -8.46 -12.07
CA TRP A 218 7.66 -7.33 -13.00
C TRP A 218 8.84 -7.28 -13.98
N ARG A 219 9.81 -8.18 -13.89
CA ARG A 219 10.90 -8.25 -14.87
C ARG A 219 10.40 -8.75 -16.21
N ALA A 220 11.02 -8.29 -17.31
CA ALA A 220 10.64 -8.72 -18.66
C ALA A 220 11.15 -10.14 -18.95
N ASP A 221 12.27 -10.50 -18.32
CA ASP A 221 13.02 -11.75 -18.47
C ASP A 221 12.75 -12.74 -17.33
N VAL A 222 11.63 -12.59 -16.61
CA VAL A 222 11.30 -13.51 -15.52
C VAL A 222 11.09 -14.93 -16.06
N SER A 223 11.76 -15.88 -15.43
CA SER A 223 11.70 -17.30 -15.74
C SER A 223 11.70 -18.12 -14.46
N ASP A 224 11.32 -19.39 -14.56
CA ASP A 224 11.37 -20.32 -13.44
C ASP A 224 12.76 -20.40 -12.80
N ALA A 225 13.81 -20.43 -13.65
CA ALA A 225 15.21 -20.44 -13.21
C ALA A 225 15.60 -19.16 -12.46
N SER A 226 15.04 -18.01 -12.85
CA SER A 226 15.29 -16.73 -12.14
C SER A 226 14.51 -16.61 -10.83
N LEU A 227 13.38 -17.31 -10.68
CA LEU A 227 12.55 -17.30 -9.47
C LEU A 227 13.06 -18.28 -8.41
N GLN A 228 13.54 -19.46 -8.83
CA GLN A 228 13.98 -20.53 -7.91
C GLN A 228 14.95 -20.03 -6.82
N PRO A 229 15.98 -19.20 -7.11
CA PRO A 229 16.88 -18.70 -6.06
C PRO A 229 16.18 -17.88 -4.97
N TYR A 230 15.09 -17.16 -5.30
CA TYR A 230 14.32 -16.42 -4.29
C TYR A 230 13.56 -17.38 -3.39
N LEU A 231 12.95 -18.40 -3.98
CA LEU A 231 12.22 -19.44 -3.24
C LEU A 231 13.17 -20.24 -2.33
N ASP A 232 14.38 -20.57 -2.82
CA ASP A 232 15.41 -21.29 -2.05
C ASP A 232 15.90 -20.53 -0.82
N ILE A 233 15.80 -19.20 -0.84
CA ILE A 233 16.18 -18.33 0.29
C ILE A 233 15.02 -18.20 1.30
N GLY A 234 13.80 -18.52 0.90
CA GLY A 234 12.61 -18.45 1.75
C GLY A 234 11.64 -17.33 1.39
N PHE A 235 11.82 -16.65 0.25
CA PHE A 235 10.72 -15.86 -0.32
C PHE A 235 9.58 -16.79 -0.75
N SER A 236 8.37 -16.26 -0.77
CA SER A 236 7.16 -17.01 -1.12
C SER A 236 6.34 -16.26 -2.17
N LEU A 237 5.74 -17.04 -3.07
CA LEU A 237 4.73 -16.54 -4.01
C LEU A 237 3.40 -16.40 -3.26
N THR A 238 3.23 -15.28 -2.55
CA THR A 238 1.96 -14.96 -1.89
C THR A 238 0.90 -14.60 -2.93
N PRO A 239 -0.41 -14.74 -2.61
CA PRO A 239 -1.48 -14.25 -3.47
C PRO A 239 -1.28 -12.79 -3.90
N SER A 240 -0.90 -11.92 -2.95
CA SER A 240 -0.63 -10.51 -3.19
C SER A 240 0.46 -10.28 -4.25
N ALA A 241 1.63 -10.92 -4.10
CA ALA A 241 2.71 -10.81 -5.08
C ALA A 241 2.33 -11.38 -6.46
N MET A 242 1.64 -12.52 -6.49
CA MET A 242 1.19 -13.14 -7.74
C MET A 242 0.19 -12.26 -8.49
N LYS A 243 -0.78 -11.67 -7.79
CA LYS A 243 -1.74 -10.74 -8.42
C LYS A 243 -1.03 -9.51 -9.00
N LYS A 244 -0.03 -8.96 -8.31
CA LYS A 244 0.83 -7.89 -8.86
C LYS A 244 1.65 -8.32 -10.07
N GLY A 245 2.13 -9.56 -10.09
CA GLY A 245 2.78 -10.14 -11.27
C GLY A 245 1.83 -10.27 -12.47
N LEU A 246 0.63 -10.82 -12.23
CA LEU A 246 -0.42 -11.00 -13.24
C LEU A 246 -0.91 -9.66 -13.81
N GLN A 247 -0.96 -8.62 -12.98
CA GLN A 247 -1.30 -7.25 -13.40
C GLN A 247 -0.39 -6.71 -14.51
N MET A 248 0.86 -7.19 -14.62
CA MET A 248 1.77 -6.74 -15.69
C MET A 248 1.48 -7.41 -17.04
N ALA A 249 0.63 -8.44 -17.06
CA ALA A 249 0.16 -9.12 -18.26
C ALA A 249 1.26 -9.60 -19.22
N ARG A 250 2.34 -10.15 -18.66
CA ARG A 250 3.46 -10.66 -19.43
C ARG A 250 3.37 -12.19 -19.58
N PRO A 251 3.54 -12.72 -20.80
CA PRO A 251 3.63 -14.17 -21.02
C PRO A 251 4.69 -14.84 -20.15
N ALA A 252 5.89 -14.25 -20.07
CA ALA A 252 6.99 -14.80 -19.28
C ALA A 252 6.65 -14.95 -17.77
N THR A 253 5.97 -13.94 -17.19
CA THR A 253 5.51 -14.00 -15.79
C THR A 253 4.48 -15.12 -15.61
N LEU A 254 3.51 -15.23 -16.53
CA LEU A 254 2.50 -16.29 -16.47
C LEU A 254 3.11 -17.68 -16.63
N ASP A 255 4.04 -17.87 -17.56
CA ASP A 255 4.70 -19.15 -17.79
C ASP A 255 5.53 -19.59 -16.58
N ALA A 256 6.19 -18.64 -15.91
CA ALA A 256 6.90 -18.91 -14.66
C ALA A 256 5.94 -19.30 -13.53
N LEU A 257 4.78 -18.62 -13.41
CA LEU A 257 3.76 -18.95 -12.41
C LEU A 257 3.08 -20.30 -12.67
N ARG A 258 2.77 -20.65 -13.93
CA ARG A 258 2.15 -21.93 -14.33
C ARG A 258 2.96 -23.15 -13.93
N ARG A 259 4.28 -23.02 -13.80
CA ARG A 259 5.17 -24.12 -13.37
C ARG A 259 5.13 -24.35 -11.86
N ARG A 260 4.59 -23.41 -11.08
CA ARG A 260 4.68 -23.38 -9.61
C ARG A 260 3.34 -23.38 -8.91
N VAL A 261 2.30 -22.92 -9.60
CA VAL A 261 0.99 -22.67 -9.03
C VAL A 261 -0.02 -23.48 -9.83
N ASP A 262 -0.91 -24.14 -9.10
CA ASP A 262 -2.03 -24.87 -9.69
C ASP A 262 -2.86 -23.97 -10.63
N ALA A 263 -3.36 -24.56 -11.72
CA ALA A 263 -4.09 -23.83 -12.75
C ALA A 263 -5.39 -23.21 -12.20
N GLN A 264 -6.11 -23.90 -11.31
CA GLN A 264 -7.33 -23.38 -10.70
C GLN A 264 -7.03 -22.25 -9.71
N ALA A 265 -5.93 -22.34 -8.96
CA ALA A 265 -5.45 -21.24 -8.13
C ALA A 265 -5.06 -20.02 -8.96
N LEU A 266 -4.37 -20.19 -10.10
CA LEU A 266 -4.04 -19.08 -11.00
C LEU A 266 -5.27 -18.44 -11.64
N GLN A 267 -6.26 -19.25 -12.03
CA GLN A 267 -7.55 -18.75 -12.51
C GLN A 267 -8.19 -17.81 -11.49
N ARG A 268 -8.33 -18.26 -10.23
CA ARG A 268 -8.89 -17.45 -9.15
C ARG A 268 -8.10 -16.17 -8.91
N LEU A 269 -6.77 -16.25 -8.93
CA LEU A 269 -5.91 -15.08 -8.78
C LEU A 269 -6.07 -14.10 -9.95
N ALA A 270 -6.29 -14.56 -11.18
CA ALA A 270 -6.56 -13.70 -12.33
C ALA A 270 -7.90 -12.96 -12.18
N GLU A 271 -8.94 -13.65 -11.73
CA GLU A 271 -10.24 -13.05 -11.40
C GLU A 271 -10.11 -11.99 -10.30
N GLU A 272 -9.44 -12.31 -9.20
CA GLU A 272 -9.17 -11.37 -8.12
C GLU A 272 -8.30 -10.18 -8.59
N THR A 273 -7.34 -10.40 -9.49
CA THR A 273 -6.51 -9.35 -10.07
C THR A 273 -7.35 -8.38 -10.88
N LEU A 274 -8.26 -8.89 -11.73
CA LEU A 274 -9.20 -8.05 -12.48
C LEU A 274 -10.12 -7.28 -11.54
N HIS A 275 -10.62 -7.93 -10.49
CA HIS A 275 -11.41 -7.31 -9.43
C HIS A 275 -10.66 -6.19 -8.70
N ASP A 276 -9.38 -6.37 -8.37
CA ASP A 276 -8.56 -5.33 -7.72
C ASP A 276 -8.24 -4.19 -8.70
N MET A 277 -7.97 -4.50 -9.97
CA MET A 277 -7.73 -3.52 -11.04
C MET A 277 -8.94 -2.62 -11.29
N LEU A 278 -10.16 -3.16 -11.24
CA LEU A 278 -11.42 -2.42 -11.42
C LEU A 278 -11.98 -1.83 -10.12
N GLY A 279 -11.40 -2.18 -8.96
CA GLY A 279 -11.84 -1.70 -7.66
C GLY A 279 -11.33 -0.30 -7.25
N PRO A 280 -11.70 0.19 -6.06
CA PRO A 280 -11.14 1.41 -5.48
C PRO A 280 -9.61 1.30 -5.33
N SER A 281 -8.91 2.43 -5.37
CA SER A 281 -7.48 2.49 -5.12
C SER A 281 -7.17 2.29 -3.62
N ALA A 282 -7.29 1.06 -3.12
CA ALA A 282 -6.90 0.72 -1.76
C ALA A 282 -5.36 0.58 -1.66
N GLY A 283 -4.67 1.66 -1.31
CA GLY A 283 -3.22 1.67 -1.07
C GLY A 283 -2.35 1.92 -2.32
N ARG A 284 -1.05 1.65 -2.19
CA ARG A 284 -0.08 1.79 -3.29
C ARG A 284 -0.24 0.61 -4.27
N GLY A 285 -0.53 0.87 -5.54
CA GLY A 285 -0.04 0.00 -6.61
C GLY A 285 -1.05 -0.63 -7.57
N TRP A 286 -2.35 -0.36 -7.50
CA TRP A 286 -3.29 -0.85 -8.55
C TRP A 286 -3.46 0.19 -9.64
N ASN A 287 -2.45 0.32 -10.50
CA ASN A 287 -2.53 1.12 -11.72
C ASN A 287 -3.42 0.41 -12.76
N TRP A 288 -4.32 1.16 -13.37
CA TRP A 288 -5.11 0.67 -14.48
C TRP A 288 -4.25 0.62 -15.75
N VAL A 289 -4.21 -0.54 -16.39
CA VAL A 289 -3.53 -0.77 -17.67
C VAL A 289 -4.50 -1.59 -18.54
N PRO A 290 -5.15 -0.98 -19.55
CA PRO A 290 -6.15 -1.66 -20.38
C PRO A 290 -5.66 -2.98 -20.98
N GLU A 291 -4.44 -2.97 -21.51
CA GLU A 291 -3.80 -4.13 -22.14
C GLU A 291 -3.67 -5.29 -21.17
N SER A 292 -3.54 -4.99 -19.88
CA SER A 292 -3.44 -6.01 -18.84
C SER A 292 -4.76 -6.66 -18.51
N ALA A 293 -5.85 -5.88 -18.48
CA ALA A 293 -7.20 -6.43 -18.35
C ALA A 293 -7.53 -7.33 -19.55
N ASP A 294 -7.28 -6.85 -20.77
CA ASP A 294 -7.51 -7.62 -22.02
C ASP A 294 -6.72 -8.93 -22.03
N TYR A 295 -5.46 -8.88 -21.63
CA TYR A 295 -4.60 -10.06 -21.53
C TYR A 295 -5.16 -11.08 -20.53
N LEU A 296 -5.54 -10.64 -19.33
CA LEU A 296 -6.08 -11.54 -18.30
C LEU A 296 -7.39 -12.17 -18.77
N MET A 297 -8.32 -11.36 -19.27
CA MET A 297 -9.61 -11.83 -19.77
C MET A 297 -9.45 -12.87 -20.88
N ARG A 298 -8.59 -12.60 -21.87
CA ARG A 298 -8.35 -13.54 -22.97
C ARG A 298 -7.62 -14.81 -22.50
N THR A 299 -6.59 -14.66 -21.68
CA THR A 299 -5.69 -15.78 -21.34
C THR A 299 -6.33 -16.76 -20.35
N PHE A 300 -7.19 -16.27 -19.48
CA PHE A 300 -7.93 -17.07 -18.50
C PHE A 300 -9.41 -17.25 -18.89
N SER A 301 -9.80 -16.83 -20.09
CA SER A 301 -11.17 -16.91 -20.61
C SER A 301 -12.20 -16.38 -19.60
N LEU A 302 -11.92 -15.23 -18.99
CA LEU A 302 -12.78 -14.61 -17.98
C LEU A 302 -14.05 -14.09 -18.67
N GLY A 303 -15.20 -14.62 -18.25
CA GLY A 303 -16.50 -14.23 -18.80
C GLY A 303 -17.01 -12.89 -18.28
N ASP A 304 -18.11 -12.44 -18.87
CA ASP A 304 -18.78 -11.20 -18.48
C ASP A 304 -19.30 -11.25 -17.04
N ASP A 305 -19.57 -12.44 -16.48
CA ASP A 305 -19.95 -12.62 -15.09
C ASP A 305 -18.82 -12.21 -14.13
N VAL A 306 -17.57 -12.57 -14.46
CA VAL A 306 -16.38 -12.16 -13.71
C VAL A 306 -16.18 -10.67 -13.84
N ALA A 307 -16.27 -10.13 -15.06
CA ALA A 307 -16.14 -8.70 -15.31
C ALA A 307 -17.22 -7.88 -14.58
N ALA A 308 -18.46 -8.38 -14.52
CA ALA A 308 -19.55 -7.77 -13.75
C ALA A 308 -19.22 -7.72 -12.26
N ARG A 309 -18.79 -8.85 -11.66
CA ARG A 309 -18.37 -8.89 -10.24
C ARG A 309 -17.19 -7.97 -9.95
N ALA A 310 -16.27 -7.82 -10.91
CA ALA A 310 -15.11 -6.96 -10.79
C ALA A 310 -15.44 -5.46 -10.94
N LEU A 311 -16.32 -5.11 -11.87
CA LEU A 311 -16.64 -3.73 -12.24
C LEU A 311 -17.76 -3.12 -11.38
N LEU A 312 -18.83 -3.86 -11.14
CA LEU A 312 -20.09 -3.32 -10.61
C LEU A 312 -20.10 -3.35 -9.08
N THR A 313 -20.69 -2.34 -8.45
CA THR A 313 -20.75 -2.27 -6.98
C THR A 313 -21.65 -3.37 -6.41
N HIS A 314 -22.78 -3.63 -7.06
CA HIS A 314 -23.77 -4.63 -6.67
C HIS A 314 -24.11 -5.53 -7.86
N PRO A 315 -23.22 -6.44 -8.30
CA PRO A 315 -23.39 -7.20 -9.54
C PRO A 315 -24.74 -7.93 -9.63
N ASP A 316 -25.26 -8.41 -8.50
CA ASP A 316 -26.49 -9.20 -8.40
C ASP A 316 -27.76 -8.36 -8.11
N ALA A 317 -27.65 -7.03 -8.02
CA ALA A 317 -28.81 -6.17 -7.79
C ALA A 317 -29.80 -6.26 -8.97
N PRO A 318 -31.12 -6.36 -8.70
CA PRO A 318 -32.12 -6.37 -9.74
C PRO A 318 -32.03 -5.08 -10.56
N LEU A 319 -32.11 -5.21 -11.88
CA LEU A 319 -32.25 -4.06 -12.77
C LEU A 319 -33.67 -3.51 -12.65
N ALA A 320 -33.80 -2.19 -12.69
CA ALA A 320 -35.09 -1.54 -12.88
C ALA A 320 -35.71 -1.96 -14.23
N PRO A 321 -37.04 -1.79 -14.43
CA PRO A 321 -37.71 -2.18 -15.68
C PRO A 321 -37.08 -1.59 -16.95
N ASN A 322 -36.46 -0.41 -16.84
CA ASN A 322 -35.73 0.27 -17.92
C ASN A 322 -34.25 -0.18 -18.03
N GLY A 323 -33.85 -1.25 -17.36
CA GLY A 323 -32.49 -1.78 -17.36
C GLY A 323 -31.49 -1.01 -16.48
N ALA A 324 -31.94 0.04 -15.78
CA ALA A 324 -31.09 0.85 -14.91
C ALA A 324 -30.72 0.14 -13.61
N ARG A 325 -29.50 0.39 -13.11
CA ARG A 325 -29.12 0.05 -11.73
C ARG A 325 -29.54 1.18 -10.79
N VAL A 326 -30.16 0.80 -9.67
CA VAL A 326 -30.70 1.75 -8.67
C VAL A 326 -29.60 2.24 -7.72
N ASP A 327 -28.58 1.42 -7.50
CA ASP A 327 -27.51 1.72 -6.53
C ASP A 327 -26.43 2.63 -7.11
N PHE A 328 -26.03 3.63 -6.33
CA PHE A 328 -24.98 4.58 -6.65
C PHE A 328 -23.82 4.50 -5.63
N PRO A 329 -22.53 4.47 -6.06
CA PRO A 329 -22.06 4.45 -7.45
C PRO A 329 -22.33 3.11 -8.13
N ALA A 330 -22.56 3.14 -9.45
CA ALA A 330 -22.88 1.94 -10.22
C ALA A 330 -21.65 1.03 -10.39
N THR A 331 -20.44 1.60 -10.45
CA THR A 331 -19.19 0.88 -10.61
C THR A 331 -18.23 1.10 -9.43
N ARG A 332 -17.43 0.07 -9.14
CA ARG A 332 -16.39 0.08 -8.09
C ARG A 332 -15.24 1.02 -8.44
N CYS A 333 -14.99 1.25 -9.74
CA CYS A 333 -13.92 2.13 -10.19
C CYS A 333 -14.27 3.62 -10.00
N TYR A 334 -15.52 3.98 -9.71
CA TYR A 334 -15.91 5.36 -9.35
C TYR A 334 -15.02 5.96 -8.25
N MET A 335 -14.59 5.15 -7.29
CA MET A 335 -13.76 5.60 -6.17
C MET A 335 -12.26 5.68 -6.50
N LYS A 336 -11.84 5.44 -7.75
CA LYS A 336 -10.46 5.65 -8.18
C LYS A 336 -10.13 7.14 -8.30
N ALA A 337 -8.86 7.46 -8.09
CA ALA A 337 -8.31 8.79 -8.33
C ALA A 337 -8.56 9.24 -9.78
N ASN A 338 -8.36 8.34 -10.74
CA ASN A 338 -8.66 8.56 -12.16
C ASN A 338 -9.43 7.35 -12.76
N PRO A 339 -10.77 7.39 -12.82
CA PRO A 339 -11.57 6.31 -13.36
C PRO A 339 -11.73 6.37 -14.90
N CYS A 340 -11.49 7.53 -15.53
CA CYS A 340 -11.77 7.77 -16.95
C CYS A 340 -11.12 6.73 -17.89
N PRO A 341 -9.85 6.31 -17.69
CA PRO A 341 -9.25 5.24 -18.49
C PRO A 341 -9.98 3.90 -18.40
N VAL A 342 -10.56 3.56 -17.25
CA VAL A 342 -11.35 2.33 -17.06
C VAL A 342 -12.64 2.43 -17.87
N TRP A 343 -13.35 3.54 -17.73
CA TRP A 343 -14.62 3.78 -18.43
C TRP A 343 -14.47 3.79 -19.95
N ARG A 344 -13.39 4.40 -20.48
CA ARG A 344 -13.07 4.34 -21.92
C ARG A 344 -12.82 2.91 -22.39
N TRP A 345 -12.09 2.13 -21.61
CA TRP A 345 -11.86 0.73 -21.93
C TRP A 345 -13.16 -0.06 -21.92
N VAL A 346 -14.03 0.11 -20.91
CA VAL A 346 -15.35 -0.56 -20.88
C VAL A 346 -16.17 -0.21 -22.12
N LEU A 347 -16.25 1.06 -22.48
CA LEU A 347 -16.98 1.51 -23.68
C LEU A 347 -16.40 0.88 -24.96
N LYS A 348 -15.07 0.87 -25.10
CA LYS A 348 -14.39 0.29 -26.27
C LYS A 348 -14.58 -1.23 -26.36
N THR A 349 -14.50 -1.93 -25.22
CA THR A 349 -14.51 -3.39 -25.17
C THR A 349 -15.91 -3.96 -25.31
N TYR A 350 -16.91 -3.34 -24.68
CA TYR A 350 -18.27 -3.87 -24.63
C TYR A 350 -19.27 -3.12 -25.53
N GLY A 351 -18.94 -1.90 -25.96
CA GLY A 351 -19.83 -1.04 -26.75
C GLY A 351 -20.85 -0.28 -25.91
N ALA A 352 -21.45 0.75 -26.50
CA ALA A 352 -22.37 1.66 -25.81
C ALA A 352 -23.69 0.98 -25.39
N SER A 353 -24.15 -0.04 -26.10
CA SER A 353 -25.38 -0.75 -25.74
C SER A 353 -25.21 -1.68 -24.53
N HIS A 354 -23.98 -1.91 -24.05
CA HIS A 354 -23.74 -2.85 -22.98
C HIS A 354 -24.07 -2.27 -21.59
N PRO A 355 -24.65 -3.06 -20.67
CA PRO A 355 -24.98 -2.59 -19.31
C PRO A 355 -23.77 -2.04 -18.53
N PHE A 356 -22.57 -2.53 -18.81
CA PHE A 356 -21.34 -2.00 -18.18
C PHE A 356 -21.04 -0.57 -18.64
N ALA A 357 -21.17 -0.29 -19.94
CA ALA A 357 -20.96 1.06 -20.47
C ALA A 357 -22.00 2.03 -19.92
N ALA A 358 -23.25 1.58 -19.79
CA ALA A 358 -24.31 2.36 -19.15
C ALA A 358 -23.98 2.70 -17.68
N ALA A 359 -23.52 1.72 -16.89
CA ALA A 359 -23.10 1.96 -15.51
C ALA A 359 -21.90 2.93 -15.42
N CYS A 360 -20.92 2.80 -16.32
CA CYS A 360 -19.79 3.74 -16.39
C CYS A 360 -20.23 5.15 -16.78
N PHE A 361 -21.23 5.27 -17.67
CA PHE A 361 -21.77 6.57 -18.08
C PHE A 361 -22.54 7.23 -16.94
N ASP A 362 -23.35 6.48 -16.18
CA ASP A 362 -24.01 6.98 -14.96
C ASP A 362 -23.01 7.58 -13.98
N ASP A 363 -21.94 6.83 -13.71
CA ASP A 363 -20.86 7.24 -12.83
C ASP A 363 -20.07 8.43 -13.38
N ALA A 364 -19.80 8.47 -14.69
CA ALA A 364 -19.15 9.60 -15.34
C ALA A 364 -19.99 10.88 -15.23
N LEU A 365 -21.31 10.80 -15.46
CA LEU A 365 -22.24 11.92 -15.32
C LEU A 365 -22.36 12.38 -13.87
N SER A 366 -22.34 11.48 -12.89
CA SER A 366 -22.48 11.84 -11.47
C SER A 366 -21.23 12.48 -10.87
N ARG A 367 -20.04 12.19 -11.41
CA ARG A 367 -18.78 12.69 -10.86
C ARG A 367 -18.69 14.20 -11.08
N ALA A 368 -18.91 14.98 -10.05
CA ALA A 368 -18.78 16.44 -10.08
C ALA A 368 -17.29 16.84 -9.94
N ALA A 369 -16.49 16.54 -10.96
CA ALA A 369 -15.13 17.02 -11.07
C ALA A 369 -15.02 17.93 -12.30
N ALA A 370 -14.49 19.15 -12.11
CA ALA A 370 -14.12 20.07 -13.19
C ALA A 370 -12.86 19.59 -13.93
N ASP A 371 -12.88 18.33 -14.35
CA ASP A 371 -11.79 17.68 -15.07
C ASP A 371 -12.12 17.70 -16.57
N ARG A 372 -11.22 18.30 -17.37
CA ARG A 372 -11.35 18.34 -18.83
C ARG A 372 -11.44 16.95 -19.44
N ASP A 373 -10.73 15.97 -18.87
CA ASP A 373 -10.76 14.60 -19.35
C ASP A 373 -12.13 13.96 -19.16
N LEU A 374 -12.85 14.35 -18.12
CA LEU A 374 -14.21 13.88 -17.85
C LEU A 374 -15.21 14.49 -18.85
N HIS A 375 -15.04 15.77 -19.21
CA HIS A 375 -15.89 16.41 -20.23
C HIS A 375 -15.77 15.70 -21.58
N ALA A 376 -14.55 15.54 -22.09
CA ALA A 376 -14.30 14.83 -23.34
C ALA A 376 -14.78 13.37 -23.30
N LEU A 377 -14.78 12.76 -22.12
CA LEU A 377 -15.30 11.41 -21.95
C LEU A 377 -16.81 11.32 -22.15
N HIS A 378 -17.59 12.31 -21.69
CA HIS A 378 -19.05 12.30 -21.95
C HIS A 378 -19.34 12.32 -23.45
N ASP A 379 -18.66 13.18 -24.20
CA ASP A 379 -18.79 13.25 -25.66
C ASP A 379 -18.41 11.91 -26.30
N THR A 380 -17.32 11.27 -25.83
CA THR A 380 -16.92 9.94 -26.30
C THR A 380 -18.03 8.90 -26.11
N PHE A 381 -18.73 8.91 -24.97
CA PHE A 381 -19.87 8.01 -24.73
C PHE A 381 -21.03 8.33 -25.67
N LEU A 382 -21.39 9.61 -25.81
CA LEU A 382 -22.50 10.06 -26.64
C LEU A 382 -22.26 9.76 -28.13
N ASP A 383 -21.05 10.01 -28.63
CA ASP A 383 -20.61 9.71 -29.99
C ASP A 383 -20.62 8.21 -30.28
N ALA A 384 -20.32 7.38 -29.27
CA ALA A 384 -20.43 5.93 -29.36
C ALA A 384 -21.89 5.41 -29.35
N GLY A 385 -22.87 6.31 -29.20
CA GLY A 385 -24.30 5.98 -29.22
C GLY A 385 -24.95 5.82 -27.85
N MET A 386 -24.29 6.23 -26.75
CA MET A 386 -24.95 6.28 -25.45
C MET A 386 -26.11 7.26 -25.45
N ARG A 387 -27.17 6.86 -24.77
CA ARG A 387 -28.36 7.69 -24.57
C ARG A 387 -28.51 8.06 -23.11
N PHE A 388 -29.04 9.25 -22.88
CA PHE A 388 -29.51 9.63 -21.56
C PHE A 388 -30.75 8.83 -21.18
N ALA A 389 -30.97 8.67 -19.88
CA ALA A 389 -32.14 8.05 -19.27
C ALA A 389 -32.82 9.04 -18.30
N PRO A 390 -34.10 8.87 -17.95
CA PRO A 390 -34.83 9.78 -17.06
C PRO A 390 -34.10 10.09 -15.75
N ARG A 391 -33.45 9.09 -15.13
CA ARG A 391 -32.65 9.28 -13.90
C ARG A 391 -31.48 10.27 -14.02
N HIS A 392 -30.97 10.50 -15.24
CA HIS A 392 -29.87 11.46 -15.46
C HIS A 392 -30.32 12.91 -15.30
N VAL A 393 -31.63 13.20 -15.32
CA VAL A 393 -32.16 14.55 -15.11
C VAL A 393 -31.66 15.12 -13.78
N LYS A 394 -31.77 14.35 -12.69
CA LYS A 394 -31.25 14.73 -11.37
C LYS A 394 -29.78 15.11 -11.41
N ILE A 395 -28.98 14.25 -12.03
CA ILE A 395 -27.52 14.40 -12.10
C ILE A 395 -27.14 15.66 -12.88
N LEU A 396 -27.75 15.87 -14.05
CA LEU A 396 -27.51 17.02 -14.89
C LEU A 396 -27.99 18.32 -14.24
N ALA A 397 -29.16 18.28 -13.59
CA ALA A 397 -29.63 19.37 -12.76
C ALA A 397 -28.56 19.73 -11.73
N CYS A 398 -28.20 18.81 -10.83
CA CYS A 398 -27.18 19.07 -9.80
C CYS A 398 -25.86 19.65 -10.38
N ARG A 399 -25.45 19.22 -11.58
CA ARG A 399 -24.25 19.75 -12.27
C ARG A 399 -24.40 21.18 -12.79
N VAL A 400 -25.56 21.59 -13.30
CA VAL A 400 -25.78 22.97 -13.77
C VAL A 400 -25.55 23.98 -12.64
N LEU A 401 -25.91 23.61 -11.41
CA LEU A 401 -25.69 24.44 -10.22
C LEU A 401 -24.22 24.52 -9.79
N HIS A 402 -23.38 23.60 -10.26
CA HIS A 402 -21.95 23.62 -9.94
C HIS A 402 -21.23 24.60 -10.88
N ARG A 403 -20.74 25.71 -10.33
CA ARG A 403 -20.12 26.83 -11.06
C ARG A 403 -19.12 26.40 -12.15
N ASP A 404 -18.26 25.43 -11.84
CA ASP A 404 -17.20 24.99 -12.76
C ASP A 404 -17.67 24.00 -13.84
N MET A 405 -18.91 23.49 -13.73
CA MET A 405 -19.46 22.48 -14.63
C MET A 405 -20.57 23.04 -15.53
N THR A 406 -21.03 24.28 -15.30
CA THR A 406 -22.22 24.84 -15.97
C THR A 406 -22.14 24.75 -17.49
N ALA A 407 -21.01 25.11 -18.11
CA ALA A 407 -20.87 25.06 -19.56
C ALA A 407 -21.00 23.62 -20.13
N ASN A 408 -20.33 22.66 -19.51
CA ASN A 408 -20.43 21.25 -19.90
C ASN A 408 -21.84 20.69 -19.61
N ALA A 409 -22.44 21.06 -18.48
CA ALA A 409 -23.79 20.63 -18.13
C ALA A 409 -24.84 21.16 -19.12
N LEU A 410 -24.73 22.43 -19.55
CA LEU A 410 -25.59 23.01 -20.58
C LEU A 410 -25.44 22.29 -21.92
N HIS A 411 -24.21 21.97 -22.34
CA HIS A 411 -23.96 21.15 -23.53
C HIS A 411 -24.65 19.77 -23.41
N LEU A 412 -24.45 19.05 -22.31
CA LEU A 412 -25.10 17.76 -22.08
C LEU A 412 -26.63 17.87 -22.07
N MET A 413 -27.20 18.94 -21.53
CA MET A 413 -28.65 19.20 -21.58
C MET A 413 -29.15 19.47 -23.00
N GLN A 414 -28.37 20.14 -23.85
CA GLN A 414 -28.72 20.33 -25.26
C GLN A 414 -28.73 18.99 -26.00
N VAL A 415 -27.74 18.13 -25.77
CA VAL A 415 -27.70 16.77 -26.34
C VAL A 415 -28.87 15.95 -25.83
N LEU A 416 -29.16 15.98 -24.52
CA LEU A 416 -30.33 15.32 -23.93
C LEU A 416 -31.62 15.76 -24.62
N ARG A 417 -31.84 17.07 -24.77
CA ARG A 417 -33.03 17.62 -25.44
C ARG A 417 -33.13 17.13 -26.88
N ALA A 418 -32.02 17.08 -27.62
CA ALA A 418 -32.00 16.58 -28.99
C ALA A 418 -32.35 15.08 -29.05
N GLN A 419 -31.80 14.26 -28.14
CA GLN A 419 -32.11 12.83 -28.05
C GLN A 419 -33.59 12.58 -27.74
N VAL A 420 -34.16 13.28 -26.75
CA VAL A 420 -35.58 13.15 -26.39
C VAL A 420 -36.49 13.61 -27.52
N ALA A 421 -36.16 14.70 -28.21
CA ALA A 421 -36.96 15.23 -29.32
C ALA A 421 -36.89 14.35 -30.59
N ALA A 422 -35.77 13.68 -30.83
CA ALA A 422 -35.57 12.81 -31.98
C ALA A 422 -36.06 11.37 -31.76
N SER A 423 -36.41 11.00 -30.52
CA SER A 423 -36.83 9.64 -30.19
C SER A 423 -38.34 9.49 -30.33
N ASP A 424 -38.78 8.43 -31.01
CA ASP A 424 -40.17 7.95 -30.97
C ASP A 424 -40.42 7.24 -29.63
N LEU A 425 -40.41 8.01 -28.54
CA LEU A 425 -40.61 7.49 -27.19
C LEU A 425 -42.02 6.92 -27.05
N ALA A 426 -42.10 5.69 -26.52
CA ALA A 426 -43.36 5.12 -26.09
C ALA A 426 -44.01 6.00 -25.01
N ASP A 427 -45.34 5.95 -24.89
CA ASP A 427 -46.08 6.78 -23.92
C ASP A 427 -45.62 6.55 -22.47
N GLU A 428 -45.25 5.32 -22.13
CA GLU A 428 -44.69 4.96 -20.82
C GLU A 428 -43.33 5.64 -20.58
N GLU A 429 -42.40 5.56 -21.53
CA GLU A 429 -41.09 6.20 -21.42
C GLU A 429 -41.21 7.73 -21.38
N ARG A 430 -42.13 8.30 -22.18
CA ARG A 430 -42.45 9.73 -22.13
C ARG A 430 -42.96 10.13 -20.75
N ALA A 431 -43.83 9.33 -20.12
CA ALA A 431 -44.31 9.59 -18.78
C ALA A 431 -43.17 9.55 -17.74
N GLU A 432 -42.22 8.62 -17.86
CA GLU A 432 -41.03 8.58 -17.00
C GLU A 432 -40.16 9.84 -17.13
N TRP A 433 -39.91 10.31 -18.35
CA TRP A 433 -39.16 11.56 -18.59
C TRP A 433 -39.85 12.78 -17.99
N VAL A 434 -41.17 12.89 -18.16
CA VAL A 434 -41.97 13.99 -17.59
C VAL A 434 -41.95 13.94 -16.06
N ALA A 435 -42.10 12.75 -15.48
CA ALA A 435 -42.02 12.56 -14.03
C ALA A 435 -40.64 12.97 -13.49
N ALA A 436 -39.55 12.48 -14.09
CA ALA A 436 -38.20 12.83 -13.66
C ALA A 436 -37.90 14.33 -13.75
N LEU A 437 -38.33 15.01 -14.83
CA LEU A 437 -38.21 16.46 -14.96
C LEU A 437 -39.04 17.21 -13.92
N ARG A 438 -40.27 16.76 -13.67
CA ARG A 438 -41.13 17.36 -12.68
C ARG A 438 -40.51 17.25 -11.29
N ASP A 439 -40.16 16.04 -10.88
CA ASP A 439 -39.72 15.72 -9.52
C ASP A 439 -38.36 16.34 -9.19
N GLU A 440 -37.44 16.41 -10.15
CA GLU A 440 -36.05 16.84 -9.88
C GLU A 440 -35.80 18.32 -10.21
N VAL A 441 -36.64 18.95 -11.03
CA VAL A 441 -36.44 20.34 -11.51
C VAL A 441 -37.63 21.25 -11.22
N VAL A 442 -38.84 20.86 -11.61
CA VAL A 442 -40.02 21.76 -11.56
C VAL A 442 -40.55 21.91 -10.13
N ASP A 443 -40.79 20.77 -9.47
CA ASP A 443 -41.42 20.71 -8.14
C ASP A 443 -40.36 20.58 -7.03
N ASN A 444 -39.07 20.56 -7.39
CA ASN A 444 -37.98 20.48 -6.43
C ASN A 444 -37.69 21.85 -5.81
N GLU A 445 -38.11 22.06 -4.56
CA GLU A 445 -37.89 23.31 -3.83
C GLU A 445 -36.38 23.64 -3.65
N GLU A 446 -35.54 22.63 -3.44
CA GLU A 446 -34.09 22.80 -3.31
C GLU A 446 -33.49 23.35 -4.60
N TRP A 447 -33.92 22.82 -5.75
CA TRP A 447 -33.56 23.31 -7.07
C TRP A 447 -33.97 24.78 -7.26
N GLY A 448 -35.23 25.10 -6.99
CA GLY A 448 -35.77 26.45 -7.09
C GLY A 448 -35.05 27.44 -6.18
N ASN A 449 -34.70 27.03 -4.96
CA ASN A 449 -33.91 27.83 -4.03
C ASN A 449 -32.49 28.09 -4.55
N ARG A 450 -31.80 27.05 -5.02
CA ARG A 450 -30.42 27.18 -5.52
C ARG A 450 -30.33 28.06 -6.76
N MET A 451 -31.24 27.88 -7.73
CA MET A 451 -31.27 28.74 -8.93
C MET A 451 -31.49 30.21 -8.59
N ARG A 452 -32.38 30.53 -7.63
CA ARG A 452 -32.58 31.91 -7.14
C ARG A 452 -31.31 32.47 -6.51
N THR A 453 -30.59 31.70 -5.70
CA THR A 453 -29.33 32.15 -5.08
C THR A 453 -28.19 32.33 -6.08
N THR A 454 -28.01 31.42 -7.04
CA THR A 454 -26.95 31.50 -8.06
C THR A 454 -27.13 32.73 -8.98
N GLN A 455 -28.38 33.14 -9.25
CA GLN A 455 -28.68 34.36 -9.99
C GLN A 455 -28.31 35.65 -9.23
N LEU A 456 -28.33 35.61 -7.88
CA LEU A 456 -27.99 36.76 -7.04
C LEU A 456 -26.47 36.97 -6.90
N GLU A 457 -25.67 35.91 -7.05
CA GLU A 457 -24.19 35.96 -6.94
C GLU A 457 -23.46 36.34 -8.24
N GLY A 458 -24.18 36.73 -9.30
CA GLY A 458 -23.57 37.18 -10.56
C GLY A 458 -23.05 36.06 -11.47
N GLY A 459 -23.56 34.83 -11.31
CA GLY A 459 -23.31 33.73 -12.25
C GLY A 459 -23.88 34.00 -13.66
N ALA A 460 -23.36 33.29 -14.66
CA ALA A 460 -23.80 33.43 -16.06
C ALA A 460 -25.33 33.27 -16.17
N ARG A 461 -25.98 34.26 -16.80
CA ARG A 461 -27.41 34.20 -17.12
C ARG A 461 -27.59 33.27 -18.32
N GLY A 462 -28.06 32.05 -18.08
CA GLY A 462 -28.38 31.05 -19.09
C GLY A 462 -29.62 30.29 -18.71
#